data_AF-A0A521GTP1-F1
#
_entry.id   AF-A0A521GTP1-F1
#
_cell.length_a   1.000
_cell.length_b   1.000
_cell.length_c   1.000
_cell.angle_alpha   90.00
_cell.angle_beta   90.00
_cell.angle_gamma   90.00
#
_symmetry.space_group_name_H-M   'P 1'
#
loop_
_entity.id
_entity.type
_entity.pdbx_description
1 polymer ?
#
loop_
_entity_poly.entity_id
_entity_poly.type
_entity_poly.pdbx_seq_one_letter_code
_entity_poly.pdbx_strand_id
1 'polypeptide(L)'
;MTEVRPTPPGLPPLVLVDGLHIHSKCATCLPAKCCTYIAVQIDGPRRMEDFEDYLWFVAHEGVSLYVDGGRWYLQFETRCRKLGRNNLCSIYDNRPKVCVAYTPDNCDRDDPARYAREFRTYEELLAYARKRFPNFTTGGQRAAARRHKVATVRARRVVRPRRAPAGA
;
A
#
# COMPACT_ATOMS: atom_id res chain seq x y z
N MET A 1 24.03 24.19 -30.68
CA MET A 1 23.01 25.26 -30.59
C MET A 1 21.76 24.61 -30.04
N THR A 2 21.49 24.80 -28.75
CA THR A 2 20.40 24.12 -28.05
C THR A 2 19.13 24.93 -28.26
N GLU A 3 18.22 24.46 -29.11
CA GLU A 3 16.91 25.11 -29.26
C GLU A 3 16.07 24.86 -28.00
N VAL A 4 15.77 25.94 -27.29
CA VAL A 4 14.81 25.94 -26.18
C VAL A 4 13.43 26.11 -26.80
N ARG A 5 12.64 25.04 -26.92
CA ARG A 5 11.21 25.18 -27.25
C ARG A 5 10.52 25.95 -26.13
N PRO A 6 9.76 27.01 -26.41
CA PRO A 6 9.02 27.73 -25.38
C PRO A 6 8.01 26.79 -24.71
N THR A 7 8.07 26.71 -23.39
CA THR A 7 7.12 25.94 -22.58
C THR A 7 5.79 26.71 -22.56
N PRO A 8 4.62 26.06 -22.81
CA PRO A 8 3.33 26.73 -22.67
C PRO A 8 3.17 27.30 -21.25
N PRO A 9 2.53 28.47 -21.08
CA PRO A 9 2.28 29.03 -19.75
C PRO A 9 1.45 28.04 -18.92
N GLY A 10 1.94 27.75 -17.71
CA GLY A 10 1.31 26.80 -16.79
C GLY A 10 1.87 25.38 -16.82
N LEU A 11 2.82 25.04 -17.71
CA LEU A 11 3.56 23.78 -17.62
C LEU A 11 4.87 23.94 -16.83
N PRO A 12 5.22 22.97 -15.96
CA PRO A 12 6.48 23.00 -15.24
C PRO A 12 7.67 22.94 -16.21
N PRO A 13 8.76 23.71 -15.96
CA PRO A 13 9.86 23.85 -16.89
C PRO A 13 10.50 22.49 -17.20
N LEU A 14 10.65 22.21 -18.50
CA LEU A 14 11.42 21.08 -19.00
C LEU A 14 12.88 21.50 -19.16
N VAL A 15 13.79 20.59 -18.81
CA VAL A 15 15.23 20.72 -19.01
C VAL A 15 15.70 19.62 -19.96
N LEU A 16 16.68 19.92 -20.79
CA LEU A 16 17.30 18.95 -21.68
C LEU A 16 18.43 18.22 -20.94
N VAL A 17 18.26 16.93 -20.66
CA VAL A 17 19.26 16.09 -19.99
C VAL A 17 19.45 14.83 -20.83
N ASP A 18 20.67 14.55 -21.27
CA ASP A 18 21.00 13.41 -22.14
C ASP A 18 20.08 13.29 -23.38
N GLY A 19 19.67 14.44 -23.95
CA GLY A 19 18.77 14.50 -25.11
C GLY A 19 17.28 14.36 -24.78
N LEU A 20 16.91 14.19 -23.50
CA LEU A 20 15.54 14.08 -23.03
C LEU A 20 15.03 15.39 -22.44
N HIS A 21 13.84 15.82 -22.86
CA HIS A 21 13.13 16.93 -22.24
C HIS A 21 12.35 16.41 -21.04
N ILE A 22 12.85 16.64 -19.83
CA ILE A 22 12.28 16.13 -18.58
C ILE A 22 12.01 17.27 -17.61
N HIS A 23 11.06 17.11 -16.69
CA HIS A 23 10.83 18.14 -15.66
C HIS A 23 12.06 18.33 -14.79
N SER A 24 12.39 19.59 -14.48
CA SER A 24 13.57 19.95 -13.68
C SER A 24 13.65 19.22 -12.33
N LYS A 25 12.51 19.05 -11.65
CA LYS A 25 12.43 18.29 -10.39
C LYS A 25 12.77 16.80 -10.57
N CYS A 26 12.41 16.21 -11.71
CA CYS A 26 12.72 14.82 -12.04
C CYS A 26 14.18 14.64 -12.43
N ALA A 27 14.77 15.61 -13.15
CA ALA A 27 16.18 15.58 -13.55
C ALA A 27 17.14 15.45 -12.37
N THR A 28 16.81 16.09 -11.25
CA THR A 28 17.61 16.03 -10.02
C THR A 28 17.07 14.99 -9.04
N CYS A 29 16.09 14.17 -9.44
CA CYS A 29 15.45 13.17 -8.59
C CYS A 29 16.33 11.95 -8.37
N LEU A 30 17.01 11.88 -7.23
CA LEU A 30 17.75 10.69 -6.79
C LEU A 30 16.97 10.02 -5.65
N PRO A 31 16.63 8.72 -5.75
CA PRO A 31 16.91 7.74 -6.81
C PRO A 31 15.79 7.61 -7.87
N ALA A 32 15.17 8.72 -8.29
CA ALA A 32 13.95 8.79 -9.09
C ALA A 32 12.75 8.10 -8.40
N LYS A 33 12.36 8.60 -7.23
CA LYS A 33 11.30 8.06 -6.34
C LYS A 33 10.06 7.53 -7.07
N CYS A 34 9.44 8.31 -7.95
CA CYS A 34 8.20 7.88 -8.64
C CYS A 34 8.41 6.71 -9.62
N CYS A 35 9.65 6.33 -9.91
CA CYS A 35 10.00 5.16 -10.71
C CYS A 35 10.50 3.98 -9.86
N THR A 36 10.44 4.10 -8.52
CA THR A 36 10.85 3.04 -7.59
C THR A 36 9.69 2.38 -6.84
N TYR A 37 8.46 2.73 -7.19
CA TYR A 37 7.26 2.06 -6.68
C TYR A 37 6.17 2.03 -7.76
N ILE A 38 5.14 1.21 -7.52
CA ILE A 38 3.85 1.32 -8.20
C ILE A 38 2.76 1.48 -7.15
N ALA A 39 1.70 2.21 -7.48
CA ALA A 39 0.52 2.34 -6.63
C ALA A 39 -0.74 2.01 -7.45
N VAL A 40 -1.61 1.19 -6.86
CA VAL A 40 -2.87 0.78 -7.47
C VAL A 40 -3.99 1.25 -6.56
N GLN A 41 -4.97 1.95 -7.13
CA GLN A 41 -6.15 2.32 -6.37
C GLN A 41 -6.94 1.05 -6.03
N ILE A 42 -7.31 0.92 -4.76
CA ILE A 42 -8.17 -0.16 -4.25
C ILE A 42 -9.41 0.44 -3.60
N ASP A 43 -10.41 -0.41 -3.36
CA ASP A 43 -11.56 -0.01 -2.54
C ASP A 43 -11.12 0.31 -1.11
N GLY A 44 -11.83 1.21 -0.44
CA GLY A 44 -11.62 1.43 1.00
C GLY A 44 -12.28 0.33 1.83
N PRO A 45 -11.75 -0.01 3.02
CA PRO A 45 -12.33 -1.06 3.85
C PRO A 45 -13.66 -0.58 4.44
N ARG A 46 -14.74 -1.29 4.12
CA ARG A 46 -16.12 -0.98 4.56
C ARG A 46 -16.55 -1.84 5.75
N ARG A 47 -16.05 -3.08 5.82
CA ARG A 47 -16.35 -4.06 6.87
C ARG A 47 -15.08 -4.59 7.52
N MET A 48 -15.25 -5.32 8.63
CA MET A 48 -14.14 -5.89 9.40
C MET A 48 -13.30 -6.86 8.56
N GLU A 49 -13.93 -7.65 7.69
CA GLU A 49 -13.23 -8.65 6.89
C GLU A 49 -12.29 -8.02 5.86
N ASP A 50 -12.61 -6.83 5.34
CA ASP A 50 -11.74 -6.13 4.39
C ASP A 50 -10.37 -5.79 5.03
N PHE A 51 -10.36 -5.52 6.34
CA PHE A 51 -9.11 -5.31 7.07
C PHE A 51 -8.26 -6.57 7.17
N GLU A 52 -8.83 -7.78 7.07
CA GLU A 52 -8.01 -9.00 7.09
C GLU A 52 -7.19 -9.14 5.82
N ASP A 53 -7.79 -8.87 4.66
CA ASP A 53 -7.11 -8.89 3.37
C ASP A 53 -6.00 -7.83 3.35
N TYR A 54 -6.27 -6.63 3.88
CA TYR A 54 -5.31 -5.54 3.92
C TYR A 54 -4.18 -5.77 4.92
N LEU A 55 -4.48 -6.38 6.08
CA LEU A 55 -3.48 -6.85 7.02
C LEU A 55 -2.59 -7.91 6.40
N TRP A 56 -3.15 -8.80 5.57
CA TRP A 56 -2.34 -9.75 4.81
C TRP A 56 -1.45 -9.04 3.78
N PHE A 57 -1.93 -8.02 3.06
CA PHE A 57 -1.10 -7.25 2.12
C PHE A 57 0.10 -6.60 2.82
N VAL A 58 -0.12 -5.78 3.85
CA VAL A 58 0.95 -5.03 4.54
C VAL A 58 1.87 -5.90 5.39
N ALA A 59 1.57 -7.20 5.55
CA ALA A 59 2.48 -8.16 6.17
C ALA A 59 3.66 -8.53 5.26
N HIS A 60 3.62 -8.18 3.97
CA HIS A 60 4.69 -8.46 3.01
C HIS A 60 5.67 -7.28 2.94
N GLU A 61 6.96 -7.59 2.77
CA GLU A 61 8.02 -6.59 2.62
C GLU A 61 7.76 -5.68 1.40
N GLY A 62 7.96 -4.37 1.58
CA GLY A 62 7.79 -3.38 0.52
C GLY A 62 6.34 -3.14 0.11
N VAL A 63 5.35 -3.58 0.90
CA VAL A 63 3.93 -3.33 0.65
C VAL A 63 3.38 -2.36 1.68
N SER A 64 2.75 -1.27 1.22
CA SER A 64 2.09 -0.29 2.08
C SER A 64 0.72 0.10 1.55
N LEU A 65 -0.12 0.65 2.43
CA LEU A 65 -1.40 1.24 2.08
C LEU A 65 -1.38 2.72 2.41
N TYR A 66 -1.96 3.55 1.56
CA TYR A 66 -2.15 4.97 1.88
C TYR A 66 -3.50 5.50 1.41
N VAL A 67 -3.89 6.63 1.99
CA VAL A 67 -5.14 7.32 1.68
C VAL A 67 -4.82 8.71 1.16
N ASP A 68 -5.26 8.99 -0.07
CA ASP A 68 -5.13 10.29 -0.74
C ASP A 68 -6.51 10.70 -1.28
N GLY A 69 -6.96 11.93 -0.97
CA GLY A 69 -8.29 12.42 -1.37
C GLY A 69 -9.46 11.51 -0.96
N GLY A 70 -9.32 10.75 0.14
CA GLY A 70 -10.32 9.77 0.59
C GLY A 70 -10.33 8.43 -0.17
N ARG A 71 -9.45 8.26 -1.16
CA ARG A 71 -9.27 7.01 -1.91
C ARG A 71 -8.12 6.20 -1.32
N TRP A 72 -8.24 4.88 -1.39
CA TRP A 72 -7.24 3.95 -0.87
C TRP A 72 -6.34 3.48 -2.01
N TYR A 73 -5.07 3.31 -1.68
CA TYR A 73 -4.06 2.87 -2.61
C TYR A 73 -3.19 1.80 -1.96
N LEU A 74 -2.88 0.77 -2.74
CA LEU A 74 -1.90 -0.25 -2.42
C LEU A 74 -0.62 0.05 -3.17
N GLN A 75 0.46 0.25 -2.42
CA GLN A 75 1.77 0.60 -2.94
C GLN A 75 2.73 -0.58 -2.80
N PHE A 76 3.50 -0.83 -3.85
CA PHE A 76 4.57 -1.81 -3.88
C PHE A 76 5.88 -1.09 -4.18
N GLU A 77 6.85 -1.19 -3.26
CA GLU A 77 8.21 -0.74 -3.45
C GLU A 77 8.91 -1.66 -4.46
N THR A 78 8.95 -1.23 -5.72
CA THR A 78 9.51 -2.01 -6.81
C THR A 78 10.11 -1.11 -7.87
N ARG A 79 11.40 -1.34 -8.18
CA ARG A 79 12.12 -0.52 -9.14
C ARG A 79 11.66 -0.81 -10.57
N CYS A 80 11.30 0.25 -11.30
CA CYS A 80 11.01 0.16 -12.73
C CYS A 80 12.23 -0.39 -13.50
N ARG A 81 12.03 -1.46 -14.28
CA ARG A 81 13.09 -2.10 -15.07
C ARG A 81 13.63 -1.23 -16.21
N LYS A 82 12.93 -0.15 -16.55
CA LYS A 82 13.33 0.83 -17.56
C LYS A 82 14.01 2.06 -16.96
N LEU A 83 14.21 2.10 -15.64
CA LEU A 83 14.97 3.16 -14.99
C LEU A 83 16.47 2.86 -15.09
N GLY A 84 17.16 3.62 -15.94
CA GLY A 84 18.58 3.51 -16.21
C GLY A 84 19.45 3.84 -14.99
N ARG A 85 20.76 3.59 -15.12
CA ARG A 85 21.75 3.88 -14.07
C ARG A 85 21.94 5.39 -13.84
N ASN A 86 21.68 6.21 -14.85
CA ASN A 86 21.64 7.66 -14.77
C ASN A 86 20.33 8.21 -14.16
N ASN A 87 19.45 7.35 -13.64
CA ASN A 87 18.12 7.70 -13.11
C ASN A 87 17.16 8.32 -14.15
N LEU A 88 17.41 8.08 -15.45
CA LEU A 88 16.51 8.46 -16.54
C LEU A 88 15.79 7.23 -17.10
N CYS A 89 14.61 7.45 -17.68
CA CYS A 89 13.85 6.39 -18.33
C CYS A 89 14.51 6.03 -19.67
N SER A 90 14.89 4.77 -19.86
CA SER A 90 15.53 4.29 -21.10
C SER A 90 14.57 4.16 -22.29
N ILE A 91 13.27 4.36 -22.07
CA ILE A 91 12.22 4.31 -23.09
C ILE A 91 11.37 5.58 -23.08
N TYR A 92 11.97 6.74 -22.81
CA TYR A 92 11.24 7.99 -22.54
C TYR A 92 10.17 8.34 -23.59
N ASP A 93 10.45 8.14 -24.87
CA ASP A 93 9.48 8.44 -25.93
C ASP A 93 8.40 7.36 -26.08
N ASN A 94 8.66 6.14 -25.58
CA ASN A 94 7.78 4.98 -25.65
C ASN A 94 7.13 4.66 -24.29
N ARG A 95 7.04 5.66 -23.41
CA ARG A 95 6.47 5.52 -22.07
C ARG A 95 4.98 5.16 -22.13
N PRO A 96 4.46 4.34 -21.20
CA PRO A 96 3.03 4.08 -21.10
C PRO A 96 2.27 5.34 -20.67
N LYS A 97 0.96 5.38 -20.97
CA LYS A 97 0.07 6.52 -20.71
C LYS A 97 0.18 7.10 -19.30
N VAL A 98 0.28 6.25 -18.27
CA VAL A 98 0.41 6.71 -16.88
C VAL A 98 1.68 7.53 -16.64
N CYS A 99 2.80 7.16 -17.27
CA CYS A 99 4.05 7.90 -17.18
C CYS A 99 4.05 9.19 -18.00
N VAL A 100 3.31 9.20 -19.12
CA VAL A 100 3.12 10.42 -19.96
C VAL A 100 2.23 11.43 -19.26
N ALA A 101 1.21 10.98 -18.54
CA ALA A 101 0.26 11.83 -17.81
C ALA A 101 0.81 12.38 -16.48
N TYR A 102 2.03 12.02 -16.09
CA TYR A 102 2.64 12.48 -14.85
C TYR A 102 2.94 13.98 -14.91
N THR A 103 2.59 14.71 -13.84
CA THR A 103 3.03 16.09 -13.60
C THR A 103 3.75 16.18 -12.25
N PRO A 104 4.73 17.09 -12.11
CA PRO A 104 5.50 17.28 -10.88
C PRO A 104 4.80 18.20 -9.86
N ASP A 105 3.50 18.48 -10.05
CA ASP A 105 2.73 19.37 -9.18
C ASP A 105 2.57 18.79 -7.77
N ASN A 106 2.34 17.48 -7.69
CA ASN A 106 2.27 16.70 -6.45
C ASN A 106 3.49 15.77 -6.33
N CYS A 107 4.69 16.34 -6.33
CA CYS A 107 5.92 15.57 -6.28
C CYS A 107 6.17 14.96 -4.88
N ASP A 108 6.37 13.64 -4.79
CA ASP A 108 6.69 12.91 -3.53
C ASP A 108 7.98 13.35 -2.83
N ARG A 109 8.79 14.15 -3.52
CA ARG A 109 9.97 14.77 -2.93
C ARG A 109 9.61 15.98 -2.08
N ASP A 110 8.64 16.77 -2.52
CA ASP A 110 8.36 18.09 -1.97
C ASP A 110 7.32 18.04 -0.85
N ASP A 111 6.53 16.96 -0.80
CA ASP A 111 5.52 16.75 0.24
C ASP A 111 5.69 15.38 0.93
N PRO A 112 6.52 15.31 1.99
CA PRO A 112 6.68 14.08 2.78
C PRO A 112 5.45 13.74 3.64
N ALA A 113 4.49 14.66 3.80
CA ALA A 113 3.25 14.45 4.58
C ALA A 113 2.01 14.29 3.66
N ARG A 114 2.24 14.02 2.38
CA ARG A 114 1.24 14.00 1.30
C ARG A 114 0.00 13.19 1.62
N TYR A 115 0.17 12.03 2.25
CA TYR A 115 -0.93 11.11 2.47
C TYR A 115 -1.67 11.48 3.74
N ALA A 116 -2.99 11.58 3.65
CA ALA A 116 -3.84 11.80 4.82
C ALA A 116 -3.64 10.69 5.86
N ARG A 117 -3.33 9.47 5.39
CA ARG A 117 -2.93 8.31 6.20
C ARG A 117 -2.02 7.41 5.38
N GLU A 118 -1.09 6.76 6.06
CA GLU A 118 -0.24 5.71 5.49
C GLU A 118 -0.05 4.60 6.53
N PHE A 119 -0.02 3.36 6.06
CA PHE A 119 0.18 2.14 6.83
C PHE A 119 1.30 1.35 6.17
N ARG A 120 2.48 1.38 6.79
CA ARG A 120 3.67 0.62 6.36
C ARG A 120 3.83 -0.68 7.13
N THR A 121 3.13 -0.84 8.24
CA THR A 121 3.23 -2.04 9.08
C THR A 121 1.89 -2.67 9.38
N TYR A 122 1.95 -3.95 9.73
CA TYR A 122 0.81 -4.71 10.21
C TYR A 122 0.18 -4.06 11.44
N GLU A 123 1.01 -3.59 12.38
CA GLU A 123 0.60 -3.00 13.65
C GLU A 123 -0.12 -1.67 13.46
N GLU A 124 0.36 -0.81 12.56
CA GLU A 124 -0.26 0.47 12.23
C GLU A 124 -1.68 0.27 11.69
N LEU A 125 -1.83 -0.64 10.71
CA LEU A 125 -3.14 -0.95 10.14
C LEU A 125 -4.06 -1.64 11.16
N LEU A 126 -3.54 -2.56 11.97
CA LEU A 126 -4.30 -3.26 12.99
C LEU A 126 -4.83 -2.28 14.06
N ALA A 127 -4.00 -1.33 14.49
CA ALA A 127 -4.40 -0.30 15.43
C ALA A 127 -5.52 0.58 14.85
N TYR A 128 -5.40 0.95 13.56
CA TYR A 128 -6.44 1.69 12.86
C TYR A 128 -7.75 0.88 12.73
N ALA A 129 -7.67 -0.40 12.36
CA ALA A 129 -8.81 -1.30 12.26
C ALA A 129 -9.55 -1.40 13.61
N ARG A 130 -8.81 -1.58 14.71
CA ARG A 130 -9.39 -1.66 16.07
C ARG A 130 -9.98 -0.33 16.56
N LYS A 131 -9.38 0.80 16.19
CA LYS A 131 -9.95 2.11 16.49
C LYS A 131 -11.28 2.33 15.77
N ARG A 132 -11.41 1.87 14.53
CA ARG A 132 -12.64 1.94 13.74
C ARG A 132 -13.68 0.91 14.17
N PHE A 133 -13.22 -0.29 14.54
CA PHE A 133 -14.02 -1.44 14.90
C PHE A 133 -13.51 -2.05 16.22
N PRO A 134 -14.01 -1.60 17.39
CA PRO A 134 -13.48 -2.02 18.70
C PRO A 134 -13.53 -3.54 18.95
N ASN A 135 -14.48 -4.24 18.35
CA ASN A 135 -14.62 -5.70 18.46
C ASN A 135 -13.84 -6.48 17.39
N PHE A 136 -13.01 -5.81 16.59
CA PHE A 136 -12.22 -6.45 15.56
C PHE A 136 -11.20 -7.41 16.16
N THR A 137 -11.28 -8.67 15.72
CA THR A 137 -10.31 -9.72 16.00
C THR A 137 -9.87 -10.31 14.68
N THR A 138 -8.61 -10.75 14.56
CA THR A 138 -8.13 -11.38 13.33
C THR A 138 -8.64 -12.82 13.20
N GLY A 139 -8.59 -13.39 11.99
CA GLY A 139 -8.97 -14.78 11.73
C GLY A 139 -8.21 -15.76 12.60
N GLY A 140 -6.91 -15.50 12.82
CA GLY A 140 -6.08 -16.26 13.76
C GLY A 140 -6.61 -16.20 15.20
N GLN A 141 -6.96 -15.01 15.69
CA GLN A 141 -7.54 -14.84 17.03
C GLN A 141 -8.89 -15.57 17.17
N ARG A 142 -9.76 -15.47 16.16
CA ARG A 142 -11.05 -16.17 16.13
C ARG A 142 -10.87 -17.69 16.10
N ALA A 143 -9.92 -18.19 15.31
CA ALA A 143 -9.59 -19.61 15.23
C ALA A 143 -9.04 -20.14 16.56
N ALA A 144 -8.15 -19.40 17.22
CA ALA A 144 -7.62 -19.75 18.53
C ALA A 144 -8.74 -19.83 19.59
N ALA A 145 -9.61 -18.82 19.66
CA ALA A 145 -10.75 -18.83 20.57
C ALA A 145 -11.69 -20.03 20.36
N ARG A 146 -11.95 -20.41 19.09
CA ARG A 146 -12.74 -21.61 18.76
C ARG A 146 -12.05 -22.89 19.24
N ARG A 147 -10.72 -23.02 19.04
CA ARG A 147 -9.94 -24.18 19.52
C ARG A 147 -10.01 -24.31 21.04
N HIS A 148 -9.84 -23.21 21.77
CA HIS A 148 -9.97 -23.20 23.23
C HIS A 148 -11.37 -23.65 23.67
N LYS A 149 -12.44 -23.10 23.08
CA LYS A 149 -13.82 -23.49 23.41
C LYS A 149 -14.07 -24.99 23.18
N VAL A 150 -13.60 -25.55 22.07
CA VAL A 150 -13.74 -26.99 21.77
C VAL A 150 -12.99 -27.84 22.79
N ALA A 151 -11.76 -27.46 23.15
CA ALA A 151 -10.98 -28.15 24.17
C ALA A 151 -11.70 -28.14 25.54
N THR A 152 -12.24 -27.00 25.96
CA THR A 152 -13.00 -26.88 27.22
C THR A 152 -14.25 -27.74 27.23
N VAL A 153 -15.02 -27.77 26.12
CA VAL A 153 -16.23 -28.62 26.01
C VAL A 153 -15.87 -30.11 26.08
N ARG A 154 -14.81 -30.52 25.39
CA ARG A 154 -14.31 -31.91 25.44
C ARG A 154 -13.87 -32.29 26.85
N ALA A 155 -13.09 -31.46 27.52
CA ALA A 155 -12.65 -31.69 28.90
C ALA A 155 -13.83 -31.85 29.86
N ARG A 156 -14.85 -30.98 29.77
CA ARG A 156 -16.08 -31.08 30.58
C ARG A 156 -16.86 -32.38 30.32
N ARG A 157 -16.89 -32.86 29.07
CA ARG A 157 -17.57 -34.14 28.74
C ARG A 157 -16.84 -35.36 29.32
N VAL A 158 -15.51 -35.33 29.37
CA VAL A 158 -14.69 -36.39 29.98
C VAL A 158 -14.91 -36.44 31.50
N VAL A 159 -14.95 -35.28 32.15
CA VAL A 159 -15.09 -35.18 33.61
C VAL A 159 -16.54 -35.40 34.08
N ARG A 160 -17.53 -35.32 33.19
CA ARG A 160 -18.95 -35.52 33.55
C ARG A 160 -19.19 -37.00 33.90
N PRO A 161 -19.64 -37.33 35.13
CA PRO A 161 -19.86 -38.72 35.54
C PRO A 161 -20.88 -39.40 34.61
N ARG A 162 -20.63 -40.66 34.25
CA ARG A 162 -21.60 -41.47 33.50
C ARG A 162 -22.86 -41.56 34.35
N ARG A 163 -24.00 -41.14 33.80
CA ARG A 163 -25.30 -41.36 34.46
C ARG A 163 -25.43 -42.86 34.71
N ALA A 164 -25.62 -43.24 35.98
CA ALA A 164 -25.97 -44.61 36.32
C ALA A 164 -27.28 -44.96 35.59
N PRO A 165 -27.40 -46.17 35.02
CA PRO A 165 -28.66 -46.61 34.42
C PRO A 165 -29.76 -46.54 35.48
N ALA A 166 -30.89 -45.94 35.11
CA ALA A 166 -32.05 -45.88 36.00
C ALA A 166 -32.62 -47.30 36.13
N GLY A 167 -32.59 -47.82 37.36
CA GLY A 167 -33.39 -48.93 37.92
C GLY A 167 -33.73 -50.10 36.99
N ALA A 168 -33.10 -51.24 37.24
CA ALA A 168 -33.69 -52.55 37.00
C ALA A 168 -34.60 -52.95 38.18
#